data_AF-A0A536UXV4-F1
#
_entry.id   AF-A0A536UXV4-F1
#
_cell.length_a   1.000
_cell.length_b   1.000
_cell.length_c   1.000
_cell.angle_alpha   90.00
_cell.angle_beta   90.00
_cell.angle_gamma   90.00
#
_symmetry.space_group_name_H-M   'P 1'
#
loop_
_entity.id
_entity.type
_entity.pdbx_description
1 polymer ?
#
loop_
_entity_poly.entity_id
_entity_poly.type
_entity_poly.pdbx_seq_one_letter_code
_entity_poly.pdbx_strand_id
1 'polypeptide(L)' 'MKGLLLIAHGARNPDWAAPFHDMAERVRAAQPGVPVELAFLELMSPTLI' A
#
# COMPACT_ATOMS: atom_id res chain seq x y z
N MET A 1 13.10 -3.77 -15.20
CA MET A 1 12.88 -3.05 -13.93
C MET A 1 11.88 -3.83 -13.09
N LYS A 2 11.95 -3.73 -11.76
CA LYS A 2 11.03 -4.41 -10.82
C LYS A 2 10.43 -3.35 -9.90
N GLY A 3 9.17 -3.55 -9.50
CA GLY A 3 8.46 -2.71 -8.52
C GLY A 3 7.70 -3.60 -7.55
N LEU A 4 7.25 -3.03 -6.44
CA LEU A 4 6.45 -3.71 -5.43
C LEU A 4 5.09 -3.04 -5.28
N LEU A 5 4.04 -3.85 -5.36
CA LEU A 5 2.67 -3.41 -5.11
C LEU A 5 2.15 -4.14 -3.88
N LEU A 6 1.88 -3.39 -2.82
CA LEU A 6 1.22 -3.87 -1.61
C LEU A 6 -0.28 -3.84 -1.86
N ILE A 7 -0.95 -4.97 -1.71
CA ILE A 7 -2.39 -5.09 -1.92
C ILE A 7 -3.04 -5.41 -0.57
N ALA A 8 -4.01 -4.59 -0.18
CA ALA A 8 -4.79 -4.78 1.04
C ALA A 8 -6.29 -4.86 0.67
N HIS A 9 -7.10 -5.56 1.46
CA HIS A 9 -8.52 -5.75 1.16
C HIS A 9 -9.33 -4.44 1.10
N GLY A 10 -9.05 -3.51 2.02
CA GLY A 10 -9.85 -2.32 2.25
C GLY A 10 -10.94 -2.59 3.29
N ALA A 11 -11.42 -1.52 3.94
CA ALA A 11 -12.48 -1.61 4.94
C ALA A 11 -13.30 -0.32 5.00
N ARG A 12 -14.45 -0.37 5.69
CA ARG A 12 -15.29 0.82 5.91
C ARG A 12 -14.74 1.75 6.99
N ASN A 13 -13.99 1.22 7.96
CA ASN A 13 -13.34 2.04 8.97
C ASN A 13 -12.09 2.68 8.36
N PRO A 14 -11.99 4.02 8.25
CA PRO A 14 -10.83 4.69 7.65
C PRO A 14 -9.51 4.38 8.39
N ASP A 15 -9.54 4.12 9.69
CA ASP A 15 -8.34 3.83 10.49
C ASP A 15 -7.70 2.48 10.12
N TRP A 16 -8.43 1.62 9.41
CA TRP A 16 -7.93 0.33 8.96
C TRP A 16 -6.72 0.45 8.02
N ALA A 17 -6.57 1.57 7.29
CA ALA A 17 -5.48 1.78 6.35
C ALA A 17 -4.11 2.05 7.02
N ALA A 18 -4.11 2.53 8.27
CA ALA A 18 -2.91 3.00 8.97
C ALA A 18 -1.73 2.01 8.98
N PRO A 19 -1.89 0.73 9.35
CA PRO A 19 -0.77 -0.22 9.35
C PRO A 19 -0.19 -0.49 7.96
N PHE A 20 -1.00 -0.39 6.90
CA PHE A 20 -0.53 -0.62 5.53
C PHE A 20 0.30 0.56 5.01
N HIS A 21 -0.07 1.79 5.38
CA HIS A 21 0.75 2.96 5.10
C HIS A 21 2.11 2.89 5.83
N ASP A 22 2.12 2.53 7.11
CA ASP A 22 3.38 2.34 7.86
C ASP A 22 4.26 1.24 7.22
N MET A 23 3.65 0.13 6.79
CA MET A 23 4.37 -0.93 6.06
C MET A 23 4.95 -0.42 4.74
N ALA A 24 4.21 0.36 3.95
CA ALA A 24 4.69 0.91 2.69
C ALA A 24 5.91 1.82 2.90
N GLU A 25 5.87 2.70 3.90
CA GLU A 25 6.99 3.57 4.25
C GLU A 25 8.24 2.78 4.67
N ARG A 26 8.06 1.75 5.51
CA ARG A 26 9.17 0.89 5.93
C ARG A 26 9.82 0.17 4.76
N VAL A 27 9.02 -0.31 3.80
CA VAL A 27 9.56 -0.99 2.62
C VAL A 27 10.26 -0.01 1.67
N ARG A 28 9.72 1.21 1.49
CA ARG A 28 10.39 2.29 0.74
C ARG A 28 11.76 2.62 1.34
N ALA A 29 11.83 2.74 2.66
CA ALA A 29 13.09 3.01 3.36
C ALA A 29 14.10 1.85 3.23
N ALA A 30 13.62 0.60 3.26
CA ALA A 30 14.48 -0.58 3.11
C ALA A 30 14.95 -0.80 1.66
N GLN A 31 14.20 -0.31 0.66
CA GLN A 31 14.47 -0.52 -0.77
C GLN A 31 14.32 0.79 -1.57
N PRO A 32 15.19 1.78 -1.36
CA PRO A 32 15.03 3.13 -1.93
C PRO A 32 15.10 3.20 -3.46
N GLY A 33 15.57 2.15 -4.13
CA GLY A 33 15.61 2.05 -5.59
C GLY A 33 14.44 1.29 -6.22
N VAL A 34 13.49 0.79 -5.40
CA VAL A 34 12.34 0.01 -5.86
C VAL A 34 11.08 0.87 -5.70
N PRO A 35 10.31 1.12 -6.78
CA PRO A 35 9.00 1.75 -6.66
C PRO A 35 8.08 0.89 -5.77
N VAL A 36 7.46 1.51 -4.76
CA VAL A 36 6.55 0.85 -3.83
C VAL A 36 5.23 1.61 -3.82
N GLU A 37 4.15 0.93 -4.17
CA GLU A 37 2.79 1.44 -4.12
C GLU A 37 1.90 0.60 -3.21
N LEU A 38 0.87 1.22 -2.63
CA LEU A 38 -0.19 0.55 -1.86
C LEU A 38 -1.50 0.73 -2.60
N ALA A 39 -2.24 -0.34 -2.82
CA ALA A 39 -3.58 -0.32 -3.38
C ALA A 39 -4.55 -1.18 -2.57
N PHE A 40 -5.83 -0.83 -2.63
CA PHE A 40 -6.92 -1.51 -1.97
C PHE A 40 -7.80 -2.24 -2.99
N LEU A 41 -8.29 -3.43 -2.63
CA LEU A 41 -9.17 -4.21 -3.49
C LEU A 41 -10.57 -3.60 -3.57
N GLU A 42 -11.06 -3.08 -2.45
CA GLU A 42 -12.38 -2.46 -2.36
C GLU A 42 -12.44 -1.43 -1.22
N LEU A 43 -13.54 -0.66 -1.14
CA LEU A 43 -13.92 0.21 -0.02
C LEU A 43 -12.97 1.39 0.31
N MET A 44 -11.76 1.41 -0.23
CA MET A 44 -10.70 2.39 0.02
C MET A 44 -9.97 2.72 -1.29
N SER A 45 -9.17 3.78 -1.25
CA SER A 45 -8.38 4.25 -2.40
C SER A 45 -6.93 4.50 -1.98
N PRO A 46 -5.96 4.34 -2.90
CA PRO A 46 -6.12 4.03 -4.32
C PRO A 46 -6.48 2.55 -4.60
N THR A 47 -7.09 2.25 -5.75
CA THR A 47 -7.44 0.89 -6.18
C THR A 47 -6.56 0.43 -7.34
N LEU A 48 -6.67 -0.85 -7.72
CA LEU A 48 -6.11 -1.37 -8.97
C LEU A 48 -6.96 -0.84 -10.13
N ILE A 49 -6.38 -0.02 -11.01
CA ILE A 49 -7.00 0.43 -12.28
C ILE A 49 -6.26 -0.18 -13.47
#